data_AF-A0A812NG90-F1
#
_entry.id   AF-A0A812NG90-F1
#
_cell.length_a   1.000
_cell.length_b   1.000
_cell.length_c   1.000
_cell.angle_alpha   90.00
_cell.angle_beta   90.00
_cell.angle_gamma   90.00
#
_symmetry.space_group_name_H-M   'P 1'
#
loop_
_entity.id
_entity.type
_entity.pdbx_description
1 polymer ?
#
loop_
_entity_poly.entity_id
_entity_poly.type
_entity_poly.pdbx_seq_one_letter_code
_entity_poly.pdbx_strand_id
1 'polypeptide(L)'
;MEYYGVASLVFRAQKPFHPKRLDELLKRGLETEILRSKGRLWVAGLDDVSFIWHQAGSTLSIDVGPGWLHGSLDPKDWPADTPQEYRTQPYGDRRQELVFIGKDLDQDSLRQRLEQSLVTEVEFEQGREEWAKWPNPFKGTERPVRKKGNLAARRAALRRKRAAAAPAAAGDGRRCAPGVPAQEGQDCPREPNIRSRHQRC
;
A
#
# COMPACT_ATOMS: atom_id res chain seq x y z
N MET A 1 22.58 24.30 14.33
CA MET A 1 21.81 24.49 15.58
C MET A 1 21.26 23.12 15.97
N GLU A 2 22.03 22.39 16.78
CA GLU A 2 21.71 21.03 17.17
C GLU A 2 20.74 21.05 18.34
N TYR A 3 19.54 20.53 18.13
CA TYR A 3 18.53 20.41 19.18
C TYR A 3 18.19 18.91 19.30
N TYR A 4 18.50 18.35 20.47
CA TYR A 4 18.33 16.93 20.86
C TYR A 4 19.34 15.88 20.39
N GLY A 5 20.39 16.22 19.63
CA GLY A 5 21.42 15.25 19.20
C GLY A 5 20.88 14.12 18.32
N VAL A 6 19.72 14.34 17.67
CA VAL A 6 19.10 13.40 16.75
C VAL A 6 19.45 13.81 15.32
N ALA A 7 20.18 12.95 14.62
CA ALA A 7 20.52 13.09 13.22
C ALA A 7 19.53 12.33 12.33
N SER A 8 19.51 12.67 11.04
CA SER A 8 18.74 11.93 10.04
C SER A 8 19.47 11.84 8.71
N LEU A 9 19.58 10.63 8.17
CA LEU A 9 20.16 10.35 6.86
C LEU A 9 19.04 10.01 5.88
N VAL A 10 19.00 10.70 4.74
CA VAL A 10 18.17 10.31 3.59
C VAL A 10 19.08 9.66 2.54
N PHE A 11 18.83 8.39 2.26
CA PHE A 11 19.55 7.62 1.23
C PHE A 11 18.67 7.48 -0.02
N ARG A 12 19.21 7.89 -1.17
CA ARG A 12 18.58 7.76 -2.48
C ARG A 12 19.55 7.18 -3.49
N ALA A 13 19.10 6.22 -4.28
CA ALA A 13 19.89 5.67 -5.38
C ALA A 13 18.97 5.18 -6.51
N GLN A 14 19.40 5.32 -7.77
CA GLN A 14 18.67 4.84 -8.95
C GLN A 14 19.07 3.42 -9.39
N LYS A 15 19.84 2.71 -8.55
CA LYS A 15 20.24 1.31 -8.79
C LYS A 15 19.54 0.37 -7.79
N PRO A 16 19.26 -0.89 -8.16
CA PRO A 16 18.73 -1.87 -7.23
C PRO A 16 19.76 -2.26 -6.16
N PHE A 17 19.28 -2.75 -5.02
CA PHE A 17 20.12 -3.51 -4.09
C PHE A 17 20.46 -4.88 -4.70
N HIS A 18 21.73 -5.30 -4.57
CA HIS A 18 22.12 -6.66 -4.90
C HIS A 18 21.55 -7.60 -3.82
N PRO A 19 20.74 -8.63 -4.16
CA PRO A 19 19.98 -9.40 -3.18
C PRO A 19 20.84 -10.05 -2.10
N LYS A 20 21.96 -10.70 -2.48
CA LYS A 20 22.90 -11.27 -1.51
C LYS A 20 23.55 -10.22 -0.58
N ARG A 21 24.01 -9.08 -1.11
CA ARG A 21 24.66 -8.03 -0.29
C ARG A 21 23.67 -7.38 0.68
N LEU A 22 22.42 -7.17 0.26
CA LEU A 22 21.35 -6.69 1.14
C LEU A 22 21.04 -7.68 2.26
N ASP A 23 20.89 -8.98 1.94
CA ASP A 23 20.70 -10.04 2.94
C ASP A 23 21.88 -10.12 3.95
N GLU A 24 23.11 -9.99 3.47
CA GLU A 24 24.30 -9.90 4.33
C GLU A 24 24.32 -8.63 5.20
N LEU A 25 23.91 -7.47 4.67
CA LEU A 25 23.78 -6.22 5.43
C LEU A 25 22.74 -6.37 6.55
N LEU A 26 21.57 -6.95 6.25
CA LEU A 26 20.50 -7.19 7.21
C LEU A 26 20.93 -8.16 8.31
N LYS A 27 21.62 -9.25 7.95
CA LYS A 27 22.13 -10.25 8.91
C LYS A 27 23.22 -9.71 9.83
N ARG A 28 24.04 -8.76 9.36
CA ARG A 28 25.01 -8.04 10.20
C ARG A 28 24.34 -7.01 11.13
N GLY A 29 23.08 -6.65 10.86
CA GLY A 29 22.38 -5.57 11.54
C GLY A 29 22.84 -4.18 11.07
N LEU A 30 21.99 -3.17 11.25
CA LEU A 30 22.41 -1.77 11.12
C LEU A 30 22.89 -1.21 12.47
N GLU A 31 23.38 0.02 12.46
CA GLU A 31 23.83 0.74 13.67
C GLU A 31 22.77 0.74 14.79
N THR A 32 23.25 0.53 16.01
CA THR A 32 22.47 0.51 17.26
C THR A 32 21.85 1.87 17.59
N GLU A 33 22.44 2.91 17.03
CA GLU A 33 22.15 4.34 17.11
C GLU A 33 20.84 4.71 16.38
N ILE A 34 20.37 3.86 15.46
CA ILE A 34 19.15 4.08 14.67
C ILE A 34 17.91 3.85 15.55
N LEU A 35 17.22 4.94 15.89
CA LEU A 35 15.95 4.90 16.61
C LEU A 35 14.81 4.38 15.72
N ARG A 36 14.79 4.80 14.45
CA ARG A 36 13.84 4.32 13.44
C ARG A 36 14.37 4.51 12.04
N SER A 37 13.90 3.68 11.11
CA SER A 37 14.06 3.93 9.69
C SER A 37 12.86 3.44 8.88
N LYS A 38 12.65 4.03 7.71
CA LYS A 38 11.54 3.68 6.80
C LYS A 38 11.92 4.02 5.38
N GLY A 39 11.37 3.30 4.40
CA GLY A 39 11.53 3.72 3.01
C GLY A 39 10.95 2.76 1.98
N ARG A 40 11.11 3.10 0.71
CA ARG A 40 10.91 2.18 -0.42
C ARG A 40 12.26 1.65 -0.87
N LEU A 41 12.30 0.36 -1.20
CA LEU A 41 13.48 -0.29 -1.74
C LEU A 41 13.14 -1.15 -2.97
N TRP A 42 14.15 -1.32 -3.82
CA TRP A 42 14.13 -2.12 -5.03
C TRP A 42 15.27 -3.14 -4.99
N VAL A 43 14.98 -4.41 -5.20
CA VAL A 43 15.95 -5.52 -5.21
C VAL A 43 16.09 -6.08 -6.62
N ALA A 44 17.33 -6.29 -7.06
CA ALA A 44 17.61 -6.83 -8.40
C ALA A 44 17.00 -8.23 -8.59
N GLY A 45 16.35 -8.45 -9.73
CA GLY A 45 15.68 -9.71 -10.04
C GLY A 45 14.30 -9.88 -9.38
N LEU A 46 13.80 -8.84 -8.71
CA LEU A 46 12.42 -8.70 -8.21
C LEU A 46 11.83 -7.36 -8.69
N ASP A 47 12.11 -7.00 -9.94
CA ASP A 47 11.97 -5.64 -10.45
C ASP A 47 10.52 -5.14 -10.54
N ASP A 48 9.53 -6.03 -10.57
CA ASP A 48 8.11 -5.65 -10.59
C ASP A 48 7.50 -5.54 -9.17
N VAL A 49 8.31 -5.83 -8.14
CA VAL A 49 7.96 -5.72 -6.72
C VAL A 49 8.61 -4.45 -6.16
N SER A 50 7.84 -3.62 -5.46
CA SER A 50 8.42 -2.65 -4.52
C SER A 50 8.36 -3.25 -3.13
N PHE A 51 9.36 -2.95 -2.33
CA PHE A 51 9.43 -3.37 -0.94
C PHE A 51 9.42 -2.13 -0.04
N ILE A 52 8.80 -2.22 1.13
CA ILE A 52 8.81 -1.19 2.16
C ILE A 52 9.73 -1.63 3.29
N TRP A 53 10.74 -0.82 3.55
CA TRP A 53 11.59 -0.92 4.72
C TRP A 53 10.86 -0.34 5.93
N HIS A 54 10.88 -1.05 7.06
CA HIS A 54 10.44 -0.56 8.35
C HIS A 54 11.42 -0.99 9.45
N GLN A 55 11.86 -0.06 10.30
CA GLN A 55 12.65 -0.35 11.49
C GLN A 55 12.21 0.53 12.66
N ALA A 56 12.14 -0.07 13.84
CA ALA A 56 12.01 0.62 15.12
C ALA A 56 12.96 -0.03 16.14
N GLY A 57 13.96 0.72 16.60
CA GLY A 57 15.09 0.19 17.37
C GLY A 57 15.76 -0.99 16.63
N SER A 58 15.92 -2.12 17.34
CA SER A 58 16.53 -3.34 16.80
C SER A 58 15.62 -4.19 15.89
N THR A 59 14.32 -3.90 15.81
CA THR A 59 13.38 -4.66 14.99
C THR A 59 13.28 -4.07 13.59
N LEU A 60 13.51 -4.89 12.56
CA LEU A 60 13.47 -4.54 11.15
C LEU A 60 12.54 -5.51 10.40
N SER A 61 11.61 -4.98 9.60
CA SER A 61 10.82 -5.73 8.61
C SER A 61 11.00 -5.18 7.20
N ILE A 62 10.84 -6.06 6.23
CA ILE A 62 10.74 -5.72 4.81
C ILE A 62 9.46 -6.35 4.29
N ASP A 63 8.52 -5.50 3.91
CA ASP A 63 7.16 -5.87 3.51
C ASP A 63 6.91 -5.53 2.03
N VAL A 64 5.91 -6.12 1.39
CA VAL A 64 5.57 -5.78 0.00
C VAL A 64 4.84 -4.44 -0.07
N GLY A 65 5.34 -3.54 -0.91
CA GLY A 65 4.81 -2.19 -1.11
C GLY A 65 3.85 -2.07 -2.30
N PRO A 66 3.35 -0.83 -2.55
CA PRO A 66 2.60 -0.52 -3.76
C PRO A 66 3.50 -0.67 -4.99
N GLY A 67 3.05 -1.40 -6.02
CA GLY A 67 3.82 -1.65 -7.24
C GLY A 67 4.35 -0.38 -7.91
N TRP A 68 5.40 -0.52 -8.72
CA TRP A 68 5.97 0.56 -9.51
C TRP A 68 5.01 1.03 -10.60
N LEU A 69 5.02 2.32 -10.92
CA LEU A 69 4.24 2.89 -12.02
C LEU A 69 4.77 2.40 -13.37
N HIS A 70 6.10 2.30 -13.51
CA HIS A 70 6.75 1.91 -14.75
C HIS A 70 6.59 0.41 -15.05
N GLY A 71 5.99 0.13 -16.20
CA GLY A 71 5.54 -1.21 -16.62
C GLY A 71 4.08 -1.50 -16.23
N SER A 72 3.51 -0.76 -15.28
CA SER A 72 2.10 -0.89 -14.85
C SER A 72 1.17 0.12 -15.55
N LEU A 73 1.70 1.30 -15.89
CA LEU A 73 0.99 2.41 -16.54
C LEU A 73 1.88 3.04 -17.63
N ASP A 74 1.26 3.53 -18.70
CA ASP A 74 1.91 4.41 -19.67
C ASP A 74 2.39 5.70 -18.97
N PRO A 75 3.64 6.17 -19.20
CA PRO A 75 4.17 7.39 -18.57
C PRO A 75 3.28 8.64 -18.67
N LYS A 76 2.42 8.75 -19.69
CA LYS A 76 1.46 9.86 -19.83
C LYS A 76 0.31 9.81 -18.80
N ASP A 77 -0.01 8.61 -18.31
CA ASP A 77 -1.11 8.34 -17.37
C ASP A 77 -0.62 8.32 -15.90
N TRP A 78 0.67 8.61 -15.67
CA TRP A 78 1.24 8.73 -14.32
C TRP A 78 0.78 10.02 -13.62
N PRO A 79 0.58 10.01 -12.29
CA PRO A 79 0.17 11.19 -11.52
C PRO A 79 1.02 12.45 -11.81
N ALA A 80 0.36 13.61 -11.91
CA ALA A 80 0.99 14.87 -12.34
C ALA A 80 2.09 15.37 -11.38
N ASP A 81 2.05 14.96 -10.11
CA ASP A 81 3.05 15.18 -9.07
C ASP A 81 4.26 14.24 -9.17
N THR A 82 4.22 13.22 -10.03
CA THR A 82 5.38 12.34 -10.27
C THR A 82 6.48 13.11 -11.03
N PRO A 83 7.73 13.16 -10.51
CA PRO A 83 8.84 13.84 -11.17
C PRO A 83 9.04 13.42 -12.63
N GLN A 84 9.24 14.41 -13.51
CA GLN A 84 9.34 14.19 -14.95
C GLN A 84 10.54 13.32 -15.33
N GLU A 85 11.64 13.43 -14.58
CA GLU A 85 12.84 12.60 -14.74
C GLU A 85 12.52 11.09 -14.73
N TYR A 86 11.61 10.63 -13.84
CA TYR A 86 11.23 9.22 -13.74
C TYR A 86 10.48 8.71 -14.98
N ARG A 87 9.85 9.59 -15.78
CA ARG A 87 9.20 9.18 -17.03
C ARG A 87 10.22 8.85 -18.14
N THR A 88 11.44 9.36 -18.02
CA THR A 88 12.53 9.18 -19.01
C THR A 88 13.61 8.20 -18.56
N GLN A 89 13.64 7.78 -17.29
CA GLN A 89 14.62 6.81 -16.79
C GLN A 89 14.35 5.39 -17.33
N PRO A 90 15.39 4.57 -17.64
CA PRO A 90 15.22 3.21 -18.16
C PRO A 90 14.40 2.27 -17.26
N TYR A 91 14.48 2.48 -15.94
CA TYR A 91 13.74 1.69 -14.94
C TYR A 91 12.54 2.45 -14.32
N GLY A 92 12.32 3.68 -14.79
CA GLY A 92 11.19 4.53 -14.43
C GLY A 92 11.24 5.10 -13.02
N ASP A 93 10.20 4.81 -12.24
CA ASP A 93 10.07 5.22 -10.84
C ASP A 93 10.78 4.28 -9.84
N ARG A 94 11.39 3.18 -10.30
CA ARG A 94 12.18 2.26 -9.48
C ARG A 94 13.43 2.95 -8.93
N ARG A 95 13.57 2.94 -7.60
CA ARG A 95 14.68 3.59 -6.87
C ARG A 95 14.70 3.18 -5.40
N GLN A 96 15.83 3.44 -4.74
CA GLN A 96 15.92 3.43 -3.28
C GLN A 96 15.49 4.80 -2.74
N GLU A 97 14.63 4.82 -1.73
CA GLU A 97 14.28 5.99 -0.94
C GLU A 97 14.14 5.56 0.52
N LEU A 98 15.25 5.61 1.27
CA LEU A 98 15.29 5.26 2.68
C LEU A 98 15.57 6.50 3.53
N VAL A 99 14.93 6.60 4.70
CA VAL A 99 15.27 7.57 5.73
C VAL A 99 15.58 6.86 7.04
N PHE A 100 16.71 7.22 7.64
CA PHE A 100 17.19 6.75 8.93
C PHE A 100 17.18 7.94 9.91
N ILE A 101 16.78 7.70 11.15
CA ILE A 101 16.77 8.69 12.23
C ILE A 101 17.39 8.03 13.45
N GLY A 102 18.44 8.64 13.98
CA GLY A 102 19.25 8.08 15.07
C GLY A 102 19.89 9.16 15.94
N LYS A 103 20.49 8.76 17.05
CA LYS A 103 21.38 9.65 17.84
C LYS A 103 22.81 9.32 17.54
N ASP A 104 23.68 10.32 17.42
CA ASP A 104 25.12 10.12 17.19
C ASP A 104 25.42 9.22 15.97
N LEU A 105 24.54 9.29 14.96
CA LEU A 105 24.52 8.41 13.78
C LEU A 105 25.73 8.67 12.87
N ASP A 106 26.53 7.65 12.57
CA ASP A 106 27.61 7.72 11.59
C ASP A 106 27.02 7.64 10.17
N GLN A 107 26.56 8.80 9.70
CA GLN A 107 25.86 8.93 8.41
C GLN A 107 26.72 8.50 7.21
N ASP A 108 28.04 8.61 7.31
CA ASP A 108 28.95 8.30 6.20
C ASP A 108 29.26 6.80 6.16
N SER A 109 29.50 6.17 7.32
CA SER A 109 29.56 4.70 7.43
C SER A 109 28.25 4.04 6.98
N LEU A 110 27.10 4.52 7.47
CA LEU A 110 25.79 3.98 7.07
C LEU A 110 25.55 4.15 5.57
N ARG A 111 25.86 5.33 5.01
CA ARG A 111 25.74 5.56 3.56
C ARG A 111 26.65 4.61 2.78
N GLN A 112 27.91 4.49 3.15
CA GLN A 112 28.88 3.62 2.46
C GLN A 112 28.44 2.15 2.48
N ARG A 113 27.89 1.65 3.61
CA ARG A 113 27.37 0.28 3.73
C ARG A 113 26.14 0.03 2.85
N LEU A 114 25.26 1.03 2.72
CA LEU A 114 24.11 0.97 1.81
C LEU A 114 24.57 0.99 0.34
N GLU A 115 25.52 1.86 -0.02
CA GLU A 115 26.10 1.96 -1.37
C GLU A 115 26.82 0.67 -1.77
N GLN A 116 27.62 0.09 -0.88
CA GLN A 116 28.27 -1.22 -1.07
C GLN A 116 27.26 -2.37 -1.26
N SER A 117 26.02 -2.21 -0.79
CA SER A 117 24.95 -3.20 -0.94
C SER A 117 24.18 -3.07 -2.25
N LEU A 118 24.38 -2.00 -3.02
CA LEU A 118 23.84 -1.84 -4.36
C LEU A 118 24.50 -2.82 -5.36
N VAL A 119 23.91 -2.92 -6.55
CA VAL A 119 24.63 -3.43 -7.72
C VAL A 119 25.70 -2.43 -8.17
N THR A 120 26.86 -2.95 -8.58
CA THR A 120 27.92 -2.20 -9.26
C THR A 120 27.48 -1.75 -10.66
N GLU A 121 28.27 -0.94 -11.36
CA GLU A 121 27.95 -0.56 -12.75
C GLU A 121 27.91 -1.79 -13.68
N VAL A 122 28.94 -2.63 -13.63
CA VAL A 122 29.04 -3.85 -14.45
C VAL A 122 27.89 -4.84 -14.16
N GLU A 123 27.40 -4.89 -12.93
CA GLU A 123 26.21 -5.66 -12.57
C GLU A 123 24.92 -4.98 -13.04
N PHE A 124 24.87 -3.65 -13.05
CA PHE A 124 23.70 -2.88 -13.50
C PHE A 124 23.50 -2.99 -15.02
N GLU A 125 24.59 -3.01 -15.79
CA GLU A 125 24.59 -3.17 -17.25
C GLU A 125 24.07 -4.55 -17.71
N GLN A 126 24.13 -5.58 -16.86
CA GLN A 126 23.58 -6.92 -17.16
C GLN A 126 22.05 -6.95 -17.26
N GLY A 127 21.37 -6.00 -16.61
CA GLY A 127 19.93 -5.83 -16.67
C GLY A 127 19.07 -6.96 -16.07
N ARG A 128 17.75 -6.75 -16.13
CA ARG A 128 16.75 -7.55 -15.41
C ARG A 128 16.74 -9.05 -15.72
N GLU A 129 17.11 -9.45 -16.93
CA GLU A 129 17.07 -10.86 -17.36
C GLU A 129 18.17 -11.70 -16.68
N GLU A 130 19.35 -11.13 -16.47
CA GLU A 130 20.42 -11.80 -15.71
C GLU A 130 20.15 -11.76 -14.21
N TRP A 131 19.68 -10.63 -13.67
CA TRP A 131 19.37 -10.51 -12.23
C TRP A 131 18.29 -11.51 -11.79
N ALA A 132 17.32 -11.81 -12.65
CA ALA A 132 16.29 -12.80 -12.38
C ALA A 132 16.85 -14.21 -12.12
N LYS A 133 18.02 -14.53 -12.68
CA LYS A 133 18.72 -15.82 -12.51
C LYS A 133 19.50 -15.89 -11.18
N TRP A 134 19.78 -14.75 -10.54
CA TRP A 134 20.56 -14.72 -9.31
C TRP A 134 19.83 -15.41 -8.13
N PRO A 135 20.59 -16.05 -7.22
CA PRO A 135 20.07 -16.45 -5.91
C PRO A 135 19.59 -15.22 -5.15
N ASN A 136 18.30 -15.19 -4.83
CA ASN A 136 17.66 -14.03 -4.20
C ASN A 136 16.88 -14.47 -2.95
N PRO A 137 17.37 -14.17 -1.73
CA PRO A 137 16.71 -14.53 -0.46
C PRO A 137 15.32 -13.92 -0.26
N PHE A 138 14.96 -12.89 -1.03
CA PHE A 138 13.67 -12.21 -0.99
C PHE A 138 12.64 -12.80 -1.97
N LYS A 139 13.00 -13.80 -2.78
CA LYS A 139 12.02 -14.57 -3.58
C LYS A 139 11.04 -15.28 -2.64
N GLY A 140 9.74 -15.17 -2.92
CA GLY A 140 8.67 -15.72 -2.10
C GLY A 140 8.18 -14.82 -0.95
N THR A 141 8.92 -13.79 -0.52
CA THR A 141 8.38 -12.76 0.40
C THR A 141 7.45 -11.78 -0.33
N GLU A 142 7.54 -11.73 -1.65
CA GLU A 142 6.75 -10.96 -2.63
C GLU A 142 5.22 -11.24 -2.67
N ARG A 143 4.62 -11.81 -1.63
CA ARG A 143 3.22 -12.27 -1.65
C ARG A 143 2.19 -11.30 -1.03
N PRO A 144 1.46 -10.57 -1.86
CA PRO A 144 0.05 -10.28 -1.66
C PRO A 144 -0.80 -11.17 -2.58
N VAL A 145 -1.50 -12.17 -2.03
CA VAL A 145 -2.44 -12.98 -2.84
C VAL A 145 -3.72 -12.18 -3.14
N ARG A 146 -3.74 -11.46 -4.27
CA ARG A 146 -4.98 -11.11 -4.99
C ARG A 146 -4.80 -11.03 -6.51
N LYS A 147 -5.12 -12.11 -7.22
CA LYS A 147 -5.66 -11.98 -8.59
C LYS A 147 -7.01 -11.27 -8.51
N LYS A 148 -7.14 -10.10 -9.14
CA LYS A 148 -8.39 -9.43 -9.59
C LYS A 148 -7.91 -8.34 -10.59
N GLY A 149 -7.82 -8.61 -11.88
CA GLY A 149 -8.90 -9.11 -12.71
C GLY A 149 -9.49 -7.90 -13.45
N ASN A 150 -9.07 -7.72 -14.71
CA ASN A 150 -9.23 -6.54 -15.58
C ASN A 150 -10.39 -5.62 -15.16
N LEU A 151 -10.06 -4.51 -14.47
CA LEU A 151 -11.04 -3.58 -13.94
C LEU A 151 -11.83 -2.87 -15.07
N ALA A 152 -11.22 -2.70 -16.25
CA ALA A 152 -11.91 -2.19 -17.44
C ALA A 152 -12.93 -3.21 -17.98
N ALA A 153 -12.57 -4.49 -18.08
CA ALA A 153 -13.51 -5.56 -18.48
C ALA A 153 -14.65 -5.74 -17.47
N ARG A 154 -14.37 -5.61 -16.16
CA ARG A 154 -15.40 -5.69 -15.11
C ARG A 154 -16.31 -4.46 -15.10
N ARG A 155 -15.77 -3.24 -15.32
CA ARG A 155 -16.56 -2.02 -15.54
C ARG A 155 -17.40 -2.10 -16.82
N ALA A 156 -16.86 -2.65 -17.91
CA ALA A 156 -17.58 -2.86 -19.17
C ALA A 156 -18.72 -3.89 -19.03
N ALA A 157 -18.46 -5.03 -18.39
CA ALA A 157 -19.47 -6.06 -18.14
C ALA A 157 -20.60 -5.55 -17.22
N LEU A 158 -20.27 -4.76 -16.19
CA LEU A 158 -21.27 -4.17 -15.30
C LEU A 158 -22.11 -3.10 -16.01
N ARG A 159 -21.50 -2.26 -16.87
CA ARG A 159 -22.24 -1.33 -17.74
C ARG A 159 -23.19 -2.04 -18.70
N ARG A 160 -22.74 -3.12 -19.36
CA ARG A 160 -23.58 -3.92 -20.27
C ARG A 160 -24.77 -4.58 -19.54
N LYS A 161 -24.56 -5.16 -18.35
CA LYS A 161 -25.66 -5.71 -17.55
C LYS A 161 -26.65 -4.64 -17.05
N ARG A 162 -26.18 -3.42 -16.73
CA ARG A 162 -27.07 -2.30 -16.35
C ARG A 162 -27.90 -1.78 -17.53
N ALA A 163 -27.33 -1.73 -18.73
CA ALA A 163 -28.06 -1.33 -19.94
C ALA A 163 -29.13 -2.36 -20.35
N ALA A 164 -28.85 -3.66 -20.17
CA ALA A 164 -29.81 -4.74 -20.45
C ALA A 164 -30.91 -4.93 -19.39
N ALA A 165 -30.87 -4.19 -18.28
CA ALA A 165 -31.81 -4.29 -17.16
C ALA A 165 -32.62 -3.00 -16.92
N ALA A 166 -32.58 -2.05 -17.87
CA ALA A 166 -33.45 -0.87 -17.83
C ALA A 166 -34.88 -1.28 -18.25
N PRO A 167 -35.92 -1.02 -17.44
CA PRO A 167 -37.30 -1.32 -17.81
C PRO A 167 -37.77 -0.38 -18.93
N ALA A 168 -38.47 -0.93 -19.93
CA ALA A 168 -39.13 -0.14 -20.95
C ALA A 168 -40.34 0.60 -20.33
N ALA A 169 -40.31 1.94 -20.34
CA ALA A 169 -41.37 2.77 -19.80
C ALA A 169 -42.34 3.23 -20.89
N ALA A 170 -43.46 2.53 -21.05
CA ALA A 170 -44.73 2.97 -21.66
C ALA A 170 -45.80 1.87 -21.44
N GLY A 171 -47.08 2.14 -21.14
CA GLY A 171 -47.76 3.43 -21.01
C GLY A 171 -49.18 3.34 -20.38
N ASP A 172 -49.97 4.40 -20.58
CA ASP A 172 -51.33 4.75 -20.06
C ASP A 172 -52.38 3.61 -19.89
N GLY A 173 -53.29 3.74 -18.92
CA GLY A 173 -54.30 2.72 -18.57
C GLY A 173 -55.33 3.03 -17.45
N ARG A 174 -55.86 4.25 -17.37
CA ARG A 174 -57.00 4.78 -16.54
C ARG A 174 -57.95 3.84 -15.73
N ARG A 175 -58.26 4.28 -14.48
CA ARG A 175 -59.58 4.24 -13.74
C ARG A 175 -60.16 2.87 -13.32
N CYS A 176 -60.97 2.68 -12.25
CA CYS A 176 -61.76 3.53 -11.32
C CYS A 176 -61.75 3.01 -9.84
N ALA A 177 -62.27 3.80 -8.89
CA ALA A 177 -62.66 3.42 -7.50
C ALA A 177 -64.17 3.01 -7.43
N PRO A 178 -64.88 2.73 -6.28
CA PRO A 178 -64.54 2.88 -4.83
C PRO A 178 -65.04 1.74 -3.87
N GLY A 179 -64.87 1.87 -2.53
CA GLY A 179 -65.58 1.05 -1.51
C GLY A 179 -64.98 1.03 -0.08
N VAL A 180 -65.82 1.23 0.97
CA VAL A 180 -65.54 1.51 2.43
C VAL A 180 -66.86 1.22 3.22
N PRO A 181 -66.99 0.92 4.57
CA PRO A 181 -66.07 0.96 5.75
C PRO A 181 -66.09 -0.32 6.69
N ALA A 182 -65.56 -0.18 7.93
CA ALA A 182 -65.94 -0.85 9.22
C ALA A 182 -65.52 -2.34 9.44
N GLN A 183 -65.32 -2.91 10.65
CA GLN A 183 -65.53 -2.48 12.06
C GLN A 183 -64.73 -3.34 13.12
N GLU A 184 -64.38 -2.74 14.27
CA GLU A 184 -64.34 -3.18 15.71
C GLU A 184 -63.90 -4.57 16.29
N GLY A 185 -63.42 -4.55 17.56
CA GLY A 185 -63.28 -5.68 18.53
C GLY A 185 -61.85 -5.90 19.10
N GLN A 186 -61.45 -5.37 20.28
CA GLN A 186 -61.53 -5.95 21.67
C GLN A 186 -60.61 -7.18 21.93
N ASP A 187 -59.93 -7.37 23.09
CA ASP A 187 -59.96 -6.67 24.39
C ASP A 187 -58.60 -6.75 25.16
N CYS A 188 -58.46 -5.99 26.25
CA CYS A 188 -57.38 -6.03 27.25
C CYS A 188 -57.80 -6.82 28.52
N PRO A 189 -56.86 -7.12 29.43
CA PRO A 189 -57.17 -7.25 30.86
C PRO A 189 -56.52 -6.15 31.71
N ARG A 190 -57.17 -5.78 32.81
CA ARG A 190 -56.76 -4.69 33.73
C ARG A 190 -55.94 -5.17 34.93
N GLU A 191 -55.11 -4.25 35.42
CA GLU A 191 -54.64 -4.08 36.82
C GLU A 191 -55.78 -4.12 37.87
N PRO A 192 -55.54 -4.31 39.21
CA PRO A 192 -54.74 -3.36 40.04
C PRO A 192 -54.05 -3.90 41.33
N ASN A 193 -53.28 -3.05 42.05
CA ASN A 193 -53.66 -2.47 43.38
C ASN A 193 -52.49 -1.96 44.29
N ILE A 194 -52.29 -0.62 44.31
CA ILE A 194 -52.03 0.32 45.45
C ILE A 194 -51.11 -0.04 46.66
N ARG A 195 -50.11 0.83 46.97
CA ARG A 195 -49.91 1.64 48.22
C ARG A 195 -48.48 2.24 48.33
N SER A 196 -48.30 3.58 48.29
CA SER A 196 -48.10 4.54 49.42
C SER A 196 -46.68 4.50 50.05
N ARG A 197 -45.97 5.56 50.50
CA ARG A 197 -46.17 7.01 50.82
C ARG A 197 -44.82 7.75 50.57
N HIS A 198 -44.77 9.00 50.07
CA HIS A 198 -44.81 10.29 50.79
C HIS A 198 -43.66 10.62 51.79
N GLN A 199 -42.74 11.51 51.32
CA GLN A 199 -42.19 12.73 51.96
C GLN A 199 -41.33 12.74 53.26
N ARG A 200 -40.32 13.66 53.21
CA ARG A 200 -39.46 14.23 54.27
C ARG A 200 -38.30 13.34 54.78
N CYS A 201 -37.14 13.87 55.17
CA CYS A 201 -36.71 15.29 55.29
C CYS A 201 -35.65 15.68 54.25
#